data_AF-A0A1W9VE33-F1
#
_entry.id   AF-A0A1W9VE33-F1
#
_cell.length_a   1.000
_cell.length_b   1.000
_cell.length_c   1.000
_cell.angle_alpha   90.00
_cell.angle_beta   90.00
_cell.angle_gamma   90.00
#
_symmetry.space_group_name_H-M   'P 1'
#
loop_
_entity.id
_entity.type
_entity.pdbx_description
1 polymer ?
#
loop_
_entity_poly.entity_id
_entity_poly.type
_entity_poly.pdbx_seq_one_letter_code
_entity_poly.pdbx_strand_id
1 'polypeptide(L)'
;MTNKLRFPYKLKDVLFSTVKFERGIVPEGQVLAKFDVQVKTIDEGFPKSLQVNLKVETSEESPVDIRLVLIGLFELLEEQDEPGPEIIPDLLNERVLFMLWPYITQMVMQTTTMMGIPPINIPTPFQYNFRICQPEPGWDDAHREAEEGDYLALWRESYSLPDRAAIPNWRVMLAEARRRKQAAQPAGQRKIVKRAVVAALLLGLAAAIAYPLLIGQRKRKAL
;
A
#
# COMPACT_ATOMS: atom_id res chain seq x y z
N MET A 1 10.84 -22.66 43.26
CA MET A 1 9.89 -21.62 42.82
C MET A 1 9.87 -21.65 41.31
N THR A 2 8.93 -22.39 40.72
CA THR A 2 8.74 -22.45 39.27
C THR A 2 8.24 -21.08 38.80
N ASN A 3 8.98 -20.43 37.92
CA ASN A 3 8.60 -19.13 37.39
C ASN A 3 7.40 -19.35 36.45
N LYS A 4 6.20 -18.94 36.87
CA LYS A 4 4.96 -19.13 36.10
C LYS A 4 4.97 -18.18 34.91
N LEU A 5 5.01 -18.73 33.71
CA LEU A 5 5.05 -17.94 32.49
C LEU A 5 3.63 -17.45 32.17
N ARG A 6 3.51 -16.17 31.80
CA ARG A 6 2.23 -15.59 31.30
C ARG A 6 1.74 -16.31 30.03
N PHE A 7 2.67 -16.79 29.20
CA PHE A 7 2.41 -17.47 27.94
C PHE A 7 3.22 -18.78 27.87
N PRO A 8 2.67 -19.90 28.35
CA PRO A 8 3.42 -21.15 28.49
C PRO A 8 3.50 -21.98 27.20
N TYR A 9 3.59 -21.35 26.02
CA TYR A 9 3.64 -22.07 24.73
C TYR A 9 5.00 -21.97 24.07
N LYS A 10 5.49 -23.09 23.55
CA LYS A 10 6.65 -23.16 22.64
C LYS A 10 6.18 -23.41 21.22
N LEU A 11 6.88 -22.80 20.25
CA LEU A 11 6.70 -23.13 18.84
C LEU A 11 7.32 -24.51 18.59
N LYS A 12 6.50 -25.47 18.15
CA LYS A 12 6.92 -26.82 17.80
C LYS A 12 7.35 -26.89 16.34
N ASP A 13 6.46 -26.48 15.45
CA ASP A 13 6.64 -26.61 14.00
C ASP A 13 6.02 -25.43 13.25
N VAL A 14 6.57 -25.16 12.06
CA VAL A 14 6.08 -24.13 11.13
C VAL A 14 6.01 -24.71 9.74
N LEU A 15 4.85 -24.59 9.10
CA LEU A 15 4.55 -25.21 7.82
C LEU A 15 3.82 -24.24 6.91
N PHE A 16 4.15 -24.19 5.63
CA PHE A 16 3.32 -23.49 4.64
C PHE A 16 2.32 -24.46 4.04
N SER A 17 1.03 -24.19 4.20
CA SER A 17 -0.03 -24.99 3.57
C SER A 17 -0.39 -24.47 2.18
N THR A 18 -0.18 -23.18 1.93
CA THR A 18 -0.42 -22.57 0.61
C THR A 18 0.65 -21.53 0.35
N VAL A 19 1.26 -21.65 -0.83
CA VAL A 19 2.24 -20.68 -1.35
C VAL A 19 1.88 -20.41 -2.79
N LYS A 20 1.31 -19.23 -3.07
CA LYS A 20 0.95 -18.79 -4.42
C LYS A 20 1.54 -17.42 -4.67
N PHE A 21 2.25 -17.30 -5.78
CA PHE A 21 2.80 -16.05 -6.29
C PHE A 21 2.48 -15.96 -7.78
N GLU A 22 1.79 -14.91 -8.18
CA GLU A 22 1.57 -14.60 -9.58
C GLU A 22 2.16 -13.23 -9.92
N ARG A 23 2.96 -13.21 -10.99
CA ARG A 23 3.60 -11.99 -11.48
C ARG A 23 2.68 -11.29 -12.45
N GLY A 24 2.27 -10.07 -12.11
CA GLY A 24 1.66 -9.14 -13.06
C GLY A 24 2.71 -8.28 -13.80
N ILE A 25 2.24 -7.18 -14.38
CA ILE A 25 3.11 -6.17 -14.98
C ILE A 25 3.73 -5.36 -13.84
N VAL A 26 5.02 -5.56 -13.60
CA VAL A 26 5.76 -4.88 -12.53
C VAL A 26 6.35 -3.57 -13.08
N PRO A 27 5.98 -2.40 -12.54
CA PRO A 27 6.58 -1.13 -12.94
C PRO A 27 8.06 -1.05 -12.54
N GLU A 28 8.88 -0.32 -13.31
CA GLU A 28 10.27 -0.05 -12.95
C GLU A 28 10.32 0.79 -11.66
N GLY A 29 10.90 0.23 -10.59
CA GLY A 29 11.08 0.93 -9.31
C GLY A 29 10.60 0.13 -8.10
N GLN A 30 10.24 0.84 -7.02
CA GLN A 30 9.80 0.22 -5.78
C GLN A 30 8.36 -0.28 -5.88
N VAL A 31 8.16 -1.56 -5.59
CA VAL A 31 6.83 -2.18 -5.53
C VAL A 31 6.25 -1.96 -4.14
N LEU A 32 5.18 -1.17 -4.06
CA LEU A 32 4.37 -1.05 -2.85
C LEU A 32 3.23 -2.06 -2.93
N ALA A 33 3.23 -3.04 -2.04
CA ALA A 33 2.15 -4.00 -1.87
C ALA A 33 1.46 -3.76 -0.54
N LYS A 34 0.12 -3.71 -0.57
CA LYS A 34 -0.70 -3.73 0.64
C LYS A 34 -1.07 -5.17 0.94
N PHE A 35 -1.05 -5.54 2.21
CA PHE A 35 -1.32 -6.92 2.64
C PHE A 35 -2.53 -6.95 3.57
N ASP A 36 -3.47 -7.85 3.26
CA ASP A 36 -4.48 -8.30 4.20
C ASP A 36 -3.93 -9.49 4.98
N VAL A 37 -4.12 -9.47 6.29
CA VAL A 37 -3.58 -10.48 7.21
C VAL A 37 -4.72 -11.03 8.05
N GLN A 38 -4.96 -12.33 7.94
CA GLN A 38 -6.01 -13.03 8.66
C GLN A 38 -5.38 -14.10 9.54
N VAL A 39 -5.80 -14.15 10.81
CA VAL A 39 -5.33 -15.14 11.78
C VAL A 39 -6.52 -16.01 12.18
N LYS A 40 -6.35 -17.32 12.08
CA LYS A 40 -7.32 -18.30 12.55
C LYS A 40 -6.66 -19.26 13.52
N THR A 41 -7.25 -19.44 14.70
CA THR A 41 -6.86 -20.50 15.64
C THR A 41 -7.70 -21.75 15.40
N ILE A 42 -7.08 -22.91 15.56
CA ILE A 42 -7.74 -24.20 15.57
C ILE A 42 -7.44 -24.84 16.93
N ASP A 43 -8.50 -25.07 17.69
CA ASP A 43 -8.42 -25.46 19.10
C ASP A 43 -8.54 -26.99 19.29
N GLU A 44 -8.38 -27.77 18.21
CA GLU A 44 -8.34 -29.23 18.25
C GLU A 44 -7.10 -29.69 19.06
N GLY A 45 -7.28 -29.85 20.38
CA GLY A 45 -6.22 -30.24 21.33
C GLY A 45 -5.80 -29.14 22.32
N PHE A 46 -6.49 -28.01 22.35
CA PHE A 46 -6.31 -27.01 23.41
C PHE A 46 -6.67 -27.62 24.79
N PRO A 47 -5.91 -27.32 25.87
CA PRO A 47 -4.80 -26.38 25.99
C PRO A 47 -3.40 -26.97 25.71
N LYS A 48 -3.30 -28.25 25.34
CA LYS A 48 -2.00 -28.94 25.17
C LYS A 48 -1.31 -28.57 23.87
N SER A 49 -2.08 -28.37 22.82
CA SER A 49 -1.62 -27.89 21.52
C SER A 49 -2.49 -26.74 21.03
N LEU A 50 -1.86 -25.80 20.34
CA LEU A 50 -2.54 -24.69 19.68
C LEU A 50 -2.03 -24.60 18.25
N GLN A 51 -2.94 -24.67 17.28
CA GLN A 51 -2.61 -24.42 15.87
C GLN A 51 -3.03 -23.01 15.48
N VAL A 52 -2.12 -22.26 14.86
CA VAL A 52 -2.37 -20.90 14.39
C VAL A 52 -2.10 -20.83 12.90
N ASN A 53 -3.13 -20.51 12.14
CA ASN A 53 -3.05 -20.30 10.70
C ASN A 53 -2.97 -18.79 10.42
N LEU A 54 -1.84 -18.34 9.93
CA LEU A 54 -1.59 -16.98 9.47
C LEU A 54 -1.71 -16.93 7.95
N LYS A 55 -2.76 -16.27 7.46
CA LYS A 55 -3.01 -16.06 6.04
C LYS A 55 -2.61 -14.63 5.68
N VAL A 56 -1.78 -14.48 4.65
CA VAL A 56 -1.31 -13.19 4.14
C VAL A 56 -1.63 -13.12 2.65
N GLU A 57 -2.44 -12.15 2.28
CA GLU A 57 -2.86 -11.91 0.90
C GLU A 57 -2.55 -10.49 0.49
N THR A 58 -2.28 -10.30 -0.80
CA THR A 58 -2.10 -8.95 -1.32
C THR A 58 -3.47 -8.33 -1.63
N SER A 59 -3.66 -7.07 -1.23
CA SER A 59 -4.90 -6.34 -1.53
C SER A 59 -5.03 -6.03 -3.02
N GLU A 60 -6.25 -5.73 -3.47
CA GLU A 60 -6.53 -5.29 -4.84
C GLU A 60 -5.62 -4.10 -5.21
N GLU A 61 -5.05 -4.11 -6.43
CA GLU A 61 -4.08 -3.14 -6.98
C GLU A 61 -2.57 -3.36 -6.70
N SER A 62 -2.11 -4.59 -6.48
CA SER A 62 -0.67 -4.88 -6.48
C SER A 62 -0.18 -5.52 -7.78
N PRO A 63 1.04 -5.20 -8.27
CA PRO A 63 1.62 -5.84 -9.44
C PRO A 63 2.01 -7.32 -9.20
N VAL A 64 1.91 -7.81 -7.96
CA VAL A 64 2.17 -9.21 -7.60
C VAL A 64 0.99 -9.70 -6.76
N ASP A 65 0.34 -10.78 -7.19
CA ASP A 65 -0.65 -11.49 -6.36
C ASP A 65 0.10 -12.49 -5.49
N ILE A 66 0.11 -12.22 -4.19
CA ILE A 66 0.72 -13.10 -3.18
C ILE A 66 -0.39 -13.63 -2.30
N ARG A 67 -0.47 -14.97 -2.19
CA ARG A 67 -1.32 -15.67 -1.21
C ARG A 67 -0.48 -16.70 -0.49
N LEU A 68 -0.29 -16.46 0.81
CA LEU A 68 0.44 -17.33 1.72
C LEU A 68 -0.48 -17.78 2.84
N VAL A 69 -0.40 -19.06 3.19
CA VAL A 69 -0.98 -19.58 4.43
C VAL A 69 0.11 -20.33 5.17
N LEU A 70 0.49 -19.78 6.32
CA LEU A 70 1.47 -20.32 7.25
C LEU A 70 0.73 -20.93 8.44
N ILE A 71 1.14 -22.12 8.85
CA ILE A 71 0.60 -22.86 9.98
C ILE A 71 1.72 -22.95 11.02
N GLY A 72 1.48 -22.36 12.19
CA GLY A 72 2.31 -22.54 13.38
C GLY A 72 1.66 -23.53 14.33
N LEU A 73 2.40 -24.56 14.72
CA LEU A 73 1.99 -25.52 15.74
C LEU A 73 2.70 -25.17 17.05
N PHE A 74 1.92 -24.97 18.10
CA PHE A 74 2.40 -24.63 19.43
C PHE A 74 2.06 -25.73 20.41
N GLU A 75 2.96 -25.98 21.36
CA GLU A 75 2.77 -26.94 22.44
C GLU A 75 2.91 -26.24 23.80
N LEU A 76 2.10 -26.67 24.76
CA LEU A 76 2.24 -26.25 26.14
C LEU A 76 3.58 -26.75 26.70
N LEU A 77 4.29 -25.89 27.43
CA LEU A 77 5.51 -26.25 28.14
C LEU A 77 5.18 -27.21 29.29
N GLU A 78 6.02 -28.23 29.45
CA GLU A 78 5.94 -29.14 30.61
C GLU A 78 6.06 -28.32 31.91
N GLU A 79 5.34 -28.74 32.95
CA GLU A 79 5.32 -28.10 34.28
C GLU A 79 4.62 -26.73 34.38
N GLN A 80 3.88 -26.31 33.36
CA GLN A 80 3.03 -25.11 33.42
C GLN A 80 1.55 -25.47 33.61
N ASP A 81 0.80 -24.59 34.27
CA ASP A 81 -0.64 -24.74 34.42
C ASP A 81 -1.33 -24.61 33.05
N GLU A 82 -2.35 -25.45 32.83
CA GLU A 82 -3.19 -25.39 31.63
C GLU A 82 -3.93 -24.04 31.58
N PRO A 83 -3.62 -23.15 30.63
CA PRO A 83 -4.25 -21.84 30.56
C PRO A 83 -5.67 -21.94 29.98
N GLY A 84 -6.56 -21.03 30.40
CA GLY A 84 -7.89 -20.92 29.80
C GLY A 84 -7.86 -20.24 28.42
N PRO A 85 -8.93 -20.36 27.62
CA PRO A 85 -9.00 -19.82 26.26
C PRO A 85 -8.90 -18.29 26.20
N GLU A 86 -9.15 -17.60 27.31
CA GLU A 86 -9.06 -16.14 27.43
C GLU A 86 -7.67 -15.57 27.13
N ILE A 87 -6.61 -16.38 27.25
CA ILE A 87 -5.25 -15.90 26.96
C ILE A 87 -4.92 -15.89 25.47
N ILE A 88 -5.72 -16.56 24.63
CA ILE A 88 -5.41 -16.78 23.21
C ILE A 88 -5.23 -15.45 22.46
N PRO A 89 -6.12 -14.44 22.59
CA PRO A 89 -5.95 -13.16 21.88
C PRO A 89 -4.67 -12.43 22.28
N ASP A 90 -4.31 -12.45 23.57
CA ASP A 90 -3.08 -11.82 24.07
C ASP A 90 -1.83 -12.58 23.63
N LEU A 91 -1.87 -13.92 23.67
CA LEU A 91 -0.83 -14.79 23.18
C LEU A 91 -0.58 -14.57 21.68
N LEU A 92 -1.65 -14.43 20.89
CA LEU A 92 -1.56 -14.16 19.46
C LEU A 92 -0.84 -12.85 19.18
N ASN A 93 -1.31 -11.77 19.81
CA ASN A 93 -0.79 -10.42 19.58
C ASN A 93 0.61 -10.20 20.15
N GLU A 94 0.91 -10.70 21.35
CA GLU A 94 2.18 -10.41 22.04
C GLU A 94 3.32 -11.37 21.67
N ARG A 95 3.01 -12.59 21.20
CA ARG A 95 4.02 -13.65 21.03
C ARG A 95 3.93 -14.37 19.69
N VAL A 96 2.79 -14.98 19.36
CA VAL A 96 2.70 -15.90 18.22
C VAL A 96 2.98 -15.20 16.90
N LEU A 97 2.41 -14.01 16.69
CA LEU A 97 2.67 -13.27 15.47
C LEU A 97 4.15 -12.96 15.29
N PHE A 98 4.86 -12.54 16.34
CA PHE A 98 6.29 -12.27 16.26
C PHE A 98 7.13 -13.50 15.98
N MET A 99 6.66 -14.68 16.41
CA MET A 99 7.32 -15.95 16.10
C MET A 99 7.09 -16.37 14.65
N LEU A 100 5.89 -16.14 14.10
CA LEU A 100 5.52 -16.59 12.75
C LEU A 100 5.89 -15.57 11.65
N TRP A 101 5.92 -14.27 11.96
CA TRP A 101 6.16 -13.20 10.99
C TRP A 101 7.46 -13.33 10.19
N PRO A 102 8.61 -13.67 10.79
CA PRO A 102 9.87 -13.78 10.07
C PRO A 102 9.80 -14.79 8.91
N TYR A 103 9.05 -15.88 9.07
CA TYR A 103 8.87 -16.90 8.03
C TYR A 103 8.10 -16.35 6.83
N ILE A 104 7.03 -15.59 7.06
CA ILE A 104 6.28 -14.92 5.99
C ILE A 104 7.18 -13.93 5.25
N THR A 105 7.83 -13.03 5.99
CA THR A 105 8.68 -11.99 5.40
C THR A 105 9.80 -12.59 4.59
N GLN A 106 10.47 -13.62 5.12
CA GLN A 106 11.54 -14.32 4.43
C GLN A 106 11.02 -15.01 3.16
N MET A 107 9.87 -15.69 3.21
CA MET A 107 9.27 -16.36 2.06
C MET A 107 8.93 -15.37 0.93
N VAL A 108 8.33 -14.24 1.27
CA VAL A 108 8.01 -13.19 0.29
C VAL A 108 9.27 -12.57 -0.30
N MET A 109 10.26 -12.23 0.53
CA MET A 109 11.52 -11.67 0.05
C MET A 109 12.27 -12.63 -0.87
N GLN A 110 12.40 -13.91 -0.50
CA GLN A 110 13.08 -14.91 -1.30
C GLN A 110 12.37 -15.14 -2.64
N THR A 111 11.05 -15.32 -2.61
CA THR A 111 10.29 -15.61 -3.83
C THR A 111 10.26 -14.43 -4.79
N THR A 112 10.04 -13.21 -4.29
CA THR A 112 10.06 -12.00 -5.12
C THR A 112 11.44 -11.78 -5.76
N THR A 113 12.52 -12.02 -5.00
CA THR A 113 13.89 -11.96 -5.51
C THR A 113 14.12 -12.98 -6.63
N MET A 114 13.68 -14.24 -6.45
CA MET A 114 13.79 -15.28 -7.46
C MET A 114 12.99 -14.98 -8.73
N MET A 115 11.91 -14.21 -8.62
CA MET A 115 11.10 -13.75 -9.75
C MET A 115 11.69 -12.53 -10.46
N GLY A 116 12.84 -12.02 -10.02
CA GLY A 116 13.47 -10.80 -10.56
C GLY A 116 12.70 -9.53 -10.22
N ILE A 117 11.91 -9.56 -9.15
CA ILE A 117 11.16 -8.42 -8.63
C ILE A 117 11.98 -7.84 -7.47
N PRO A 118 12.09 -6.50 -7.33
CA PRO A 118 12.69 -5.89 -6.15
C PRO A 118 12.06 -6.47 -4.87
N PRO A 119 12.84 -6.80 -3.83
CA PRO A 119 12.33 -7.45 -2.63
C PRO A 119 11.17 -6.66 -2.03
N ILE A 120 10.02 -7.32 -1.90
CA ILE A 120 8.85 -6.70 -1.28
C ILE A 120 8.99 -6.86 0.24
N ASN A 121 9.04 -5.73 0.94
CA ASN A 121 9.08 -5.71 2.39
C ASN A 121 7.66 -5.70 2.94
N ILE A 122 7.33 -6.72 3.73
CA ILE A 122 6.10 -6.74 4.50
C ILE A 122 6.33 -5.89 5.77
N PRO A 123 5.40 -4.99 6.14
CA PRO A 123 5.52 -4.18 7.36
C PRO A 123 5.61 -5.05 8.63
N THR A 124 5.87 -4.46 9.79
CA THR A 124 5.91 -5.21 11.05
C THR A 124 4.51 -5.60 11.52
N PRO A 125 4.37 -6.69 12.30
CA PRO A 125 3.04 -7.22 12.65
C PRO A 125 2.26 -6.31 13.61
N PHE A 126 2.92 -5.35 14.30
CA PHE A 126 2.26 -4.38 15.18
C PHE A 126 1.20 -3.52 14.48
N GLN A 127 1.26 -3.41 13.15
CA GLN A 127 0.26 -2.68 12.37
C GLN A 127 -1.07 -3.45 12.24
N TYR A 128 -1.07 -4.75 12.55
CA TYR A 128 -2.24 -5.61 12.48
C TYR A 128 -2.69 -5.93 13.91
N ASN A 129 -3.73 -5.24 14.37
CA ASN A 129 -4.30 -5.45 15.69
C ASN A 129 -5.42 -6.49 15.61
N PHE A 130 -5.15 -7.72 16.05
CA PHE A 130 -6.15 -8.80 16.05
C PHE A 130 -7.05 -8.78 17.30
N ARG A 131 -6.90 -7.79 18.19
CA ARG A 131 -7.83 -7.60 19.33
C ARG A 131 -9.21 -7.10 18.88
N ILE A 132 -9.35 -6.59 17.65
CA ILE A 132 -10.56 -5.87 17.20
C ILE A 132 -11.75 -6.81 16.92
N CYS A 133 -11.56 -8.14 16.92
CA CYS A 133 -12.63 -9.11 16.70
C CYS A 133 -13.08 -9.82 18.00
N GLN A 134 -13.09 -9.12 19.13
CA GLN A 134 -13.92 -9.54 20.25
C GLN A 134 -15.26 -8.80 20.13
N PRO A 135 -16.42 -9.46 20.27
CA PRO A 135 -17.64 -8.74 20.59
C PRO A 135 -17.35 -8.06 21.93
N GLU A 136 -17.25 -6.73 21.95
CA GLU A 136 -17.13 -6.03 23.23
C GLU A 136 -18.37 -6.39 24.06
N PRO A 137 -18.22 -6.71 25.35
CA PRO A 137 -19.36 -7.07 26.18
C PRO A 137 -20.36 -5.89 26.23
N GLY A 138 -21.47 -6.01 25.48
CA GLY A 138 -22.47 -4.94 25.32
C GLY A 138 -22.63 -4.40 23.89
N TRP A 139 -21.80 -4.83 22.94
CA TRP A 139 -21.92 -4.51 21.51
C TRP A 139 -22.70 -5.63 20.81
N ASP A 140 -24.02 -5.61 20.96
CA ASP A 140 -24.92 -6.49 20.20
C ASP A 140 -25.25 -5.90 18.82
N ASP A 141 -25.87 -6.70 17.96
CA ASP A 141 -26.30 -6.25 16.63
C ASP A 141 -27.24 -5.04 16.70
N ALA A 142 -28.04 -4.94 17.76
CA ALA A 142 -28.97 -3.82 17.98
C ALA A 142 -28.23 -2.51 18.30
N HIS A 143 -27.17 -2.55 19.10
CA HIS A 143 -26.32 -1.40 19.39
C HIS A 143 -25.60 -0.92 18.12
N ARG A 144 -25.10 -1.86 17.31
CA ARG A 144 -24.46 -1.55 16.02
C ARG A 144 -25.44 -0.88 15.04
N GLU A 145 -26.66 -1.41 14.91
CA GLU A 145 -27.68 -0.83 14.03
C GLU A 145 -28.11 0.56 14.52
N ALA A 146 -28.18 0.78 15.83
CA ALA A 146 -28.49 2.09 16.41
C ALA A 146 -27.38 3.11 16.12
N GLU A 147 -26.12 2.75 16.34
CA GLU A 147 -24.97 3.62 16.05
C GLU A 147 -24.83 3.90 14.54
N GLU A 148 -25.07 2.91 13.68
CA GLU A 148 -25.09 3.11 12.23
C GLU A 148 -26.20 4.10 11.84
N GLY A 149 -27.38 3.99 12.45
CA GLY A 149 -28.49 4.94 12.28
C GLY A 149 -28.11 6.37 12.68
N ASP A 150 -27.52 6.54 13.86
CA ASP A 150 -27.07 7.83 14.39
C ASP A 150 -25.97 8.44 13.51
N TYR A 151 -25.02 7.62 13.06
CA TYR A 151 -23.98 8.05 12.14
C TYR A 151 -24.55 8.49 10.79
N LEU A 152 -25.47 7.72 10.21
CA LEU A 152 -26.12 8.07 8.95
C LEU A 152 -26.98 9.33 9.08
N ALA A 153 -27.60 9.57 10.23
CA ALA A 153 -28.33 10.79 10.52
C ALA A 153 -27.39 12.00 10.58
N LEU A 154 -26.29 11.89 11.33
CA LEU A 154 -25.26 12.93 11.41
C LEU A 154 -24.64 13.23 10.04
N TRP A 155 -24.34 12.18 9.28
CA TRP A 155 -23.81 12.31 7.93
C TRP A 155 -24.80 13.01 7.00
N ARG A 156 -26.09 12.65 7.06
CA ARG A 156 -27.14 13.34 6.30
C ARG A 156 -27.25 14.82 6.67
N GLU A 157 -27.14 15.15 7.95
CA GLU A 157 -27.27 16.53 8.41
C GLU A 157 -26.04 17.38 8.06
N SER A 158 -24.84 16.88 8.32
CA SER A 158 -23.61 17.69 8.31
C SER A 158 -22.74 17.52 7.08
N TYR A 159 -22.83 16.37 6.40
CA TYR A 159 -21.86 15.98 5.37
C TYR A 159 -22.52 15.55 4.05
N SER A 160 -23.85 15.47 3.98
CA SER A 160 -24.52 15.16 2.74
C SER A 160 -24.43 16.33 1.77
N LEU A 161 -24.44 16.00 0.49
CA LEU A 161 -24.54 17.01 -0.54
C LEU A 161 -25.92 17.67 -0.44
N PRO A 162 -26.00 19.01 -0.50
CA PRO A 162 -27.28 19.69 -0.62
C PRO A 162 -28.00 19.19 -1.88
N ASP A 163 -29.33 19.36 -1.92
CA ASP A 163 -30.13 18.98 -3.07
C ASP A 163 -29.47 19.45 -4.38
N ARG A 164 -29.43 18.57 -5.36
CA ARG A 164 -28.72 18.79 -6.62
C ARG A 164 -29.26 20.01 -7.37
N ALA A 165 -30.53 20.37 -7.13
CA ALA A 165 -31.13 21.60 -7.64
C ALA A 165 -30.53 22.88 -7.03
N ALA A 166 -30.02 22.81 -5.79
CA ALA A 166 -29.37 23.91 -5.10
C ALA A 166 -27.88 24.07 -5.48
N ILE A 167 -27.26 23.05 -6.09
CA ILE A 167 -25.86 23.10 -6.55
C ILE A 167 -25.81 23.86 -7.90
N PRO A 168 -25.15 25.04 -7.97
CA PRO A 168 -25.02 25.77 -9.23
C PRO A 168 -24.29 24.92 -10.28
N ASN A 169 -24.65 25.09 -11.55
CA ASN A 169 -23.98 24.39 -12.65
C ASN A 169 -22.56 24.95 -12.86
N TRP A 170 -21.63 24.50 -12.04
CA TRP A 170 -20.24 24.94 -12.02
C TRP A 170 -19.53 24.71 -13.36
N ARG A 171 -19.98 23.75 -14.18
CA ARG A 171 -19.41 23.52 -15.52
C ARG A 171 -19.64 24.72 -16.42
N VAL A 172 -20.82 25.35 -16.34
CA VAL A 172 -21.14 26.57 -17.09
C VAL A 172 -20.28 27.73 -16.58
N MET A 173 -20.21 27.91 -15.25
CA MET A 173 -19.37 28.95 -14.64
C MET A 173 -17.88 28.81 -15.00
N LEU A 174 -17.37 27.58 -15.03
CA LEU A 174 -15.99 27.29 -15.40
C LEU A 174 -15.74 27.53 -16.89
N ALA A 175 -16.69 27.19 -17.76
CA ALA A 175 -16.60 27.46 -19.19
C ALA A 175 -16.56 28.97 -19.48
N GLU A 176 -17.39 29.74 -18.77
CA GLU A 176 -17.40 31.21 -18.86
C GLU A 176 -16.08 31.82 -18.35
N ALA A 177 -15.57 31.36 -17.19
CA ALA A 177 -14.30 31.81 -16.65
C ALA A 177 -13.13 31.54 -17.62
N ARG A 178 -13.12 30.35 -18.26
CA ARG A 178 -12.13 30.00 -19.29
C ARG A 178 -12.22 30.90 -20.52
N ARG A 179 -13.42 31.19 -21.01
CA ARG A 179 -13.64 32.14 -22.12
C ARG A 179 -13.14 33.54 -21.78
N ARG A 180 -13.44 34.05 -20.58
CA ARG A 180 -12.93 35.35 -20.10
C ARG A 180 -11.40 35.39 -20.06
N LYS A 181 -10.75 34.33 -19.57
CA LYS A 181 -9.29 34.24 -19.53
C LYS A 181 -8.67 34.20 -20.94
N GLN A 182 -9.30 33.51 -21.89
CA GLN A 182 -8.84 33.47 -23.28
C GLN A 182 -9.03 34.81 -24.00
N ALA A 183 -10.13 35.52 -23.74
CA ALA A 183 -10.39 36.84 -24.31
C ALA A 183 -9.48 37.94 -23.71
N ALA A 184 -9.09 37.80 -22.44
CA ALA A 184 -8.21 38.73 -21.75
C ALA A 184 -6.70 38.52 -22.05
N GLN A 185 -6.32 37.46 -22.77
CA GLN A 185 -4.93 37.30 -23.21
C GLN A 185 -4.62 38.36 -24.30
N PRO A 186 -3.69 39.30 -24.07
CA PRO A 186 -3.43 40.37 -25.02
C PRO A 186 -2.85 39.77 -26.30
N ALA A 187 -3.53 40.03 -27.42
CA ALA A 187 -3.15 39.60 -28.77
C ALA A 187 -1.73 40.01 -29.21
N GLY A 188 -1.07 40.91 -28.45
CA GLY A 188 0.30 41.38 -28.68
C GLY A 188 1.40 40.33 -28.42
N GLN A 189 1.26 39.46 -27.42
CA GLN A 189 2.35 38.53 -27.05
C GLN A 189 2.59 37.43 -28.11
N ARG A 190 1.54 37.01 -28.82
CA ARG A 190 1.65 35.99 -29.88
C ARG A 190 2.46 36.48 -31.10
N LYS A 191 2.51 37.79 -31.35
CA LYS A 191 3.27 38.35 -32.48
C LYS A 191 4.76 38.47 -32.19
N ILE A 192 5.14 38.71 -30.93
CA ILE A 192 6.53 38.91 -30.52
C ILE A 192 7.30 37.57 -30.56
N VAL A 193 6.70 36.48 -30.06
CA VAL A 193 7.35 35.16 -30.05
C VAL A 193 7.61 34.64 -31.46
N LYS A 194 6.68 34.84 -32.41
CA LYS A 194 6.88 34.42 -33.81
C LYS A 194 8.03 35.14 -34.51
N ARG A 195 8.29 36.41 -34.17
CA ARG A 195 9.40 37.19 -34.75
C ARG A 195 10.76 36.77 -34.19
N ALA A 196 10.81 36.42 -32.90
CA ALA A 196 12.03 35.95 -32.26
C ALA A 196 12.53 34.60 -32.82
N VAL A 197 11.61 33.66 -33.09
CA VAL A 197 11.97 32.33 -33.65
C VAL A 197 12.56 32.45 -35.06
N VAL A 198 12.02 33.33 -35.91
CA VAL A 198 12.56 33.55 -37.26
C VAL A 198 13.95 34.20 -37.22
N ALA A 199 14.18 35.14 -36.31
CA ALA A 199 15.49 35.77 -36.14
C ALA A 199 16.56 34.76 -35.65
N ALA A 200 16.21 33.87 -34.73
CA ALA A 200 17.11 32.82 -34.25
C ALA A 200 17.50 31.82 -35.36
N LEU A 201 16.54 31.43 -36.21
CA LEU A 201 16.81 30.56 -37.37
C LEU A 201 17.74 31.21 -38.39
N LEU A 202 17.56 32.49 -38.69
CA LEU A 202 18.41 33.23 -39.63
C LEU A 202 19.84 33.38 -39.10
N LEU A 203 20.01 33.65 -37.80
CA LEU A 203 21.34 33.72 -37.17
C LEU A 203 22.06 32.37 -37.17
N GLY A 204 21.34 31.27 -36.91
CA GLY A 204 21.90 29.92 -36.99
C GLY A 204 22.40 29.56 -38.40
N LEU A 205 21.62 29.92 -39.43
CA LEU A 205 22.00 29.71 -40.83
C LEU A 205 23.22 30.54 -41.25
N ALA A 206 23.29 31.81 -40.84
CA ALA A 206 24.43 32.67 -41.11
C ALA A 206 25.73 32.15 -40.46
N ALA A 207 25.65 31.66 -39.22
CA ALA A 207 26.78 31.06 -38.52
C ALA A 207 27.28 29.77 -39.20
N ALA A 208 26.36 28.92 -39.67
CA ALA A 208 26.70 27.68 -40.38
C ALA A 208 27.44 27.93 -41.71
N ILE A 209 27.15 29.04 -42.39
CA ILE A 209 27.83 29.43 -43.64
C ILE A 209 29.18 30.11 -43.36
N ALA A 210 29.26 30.96 -42.33
CA ALA A 210 30.49 31.69 -42.00
C ALA A 210 31.60 30.80 -41.42
N TYR A 211 31.22 29.78 -40.64
CA TYR A 211 32.16 28.87 -39.97
C TYR A 211 33.13 28.13 -40.92
N PRO A 212 32.70 27.49 -42.01
CA PRO A 212 33.61 26.81 -42.94
C PRO A 212 34.51 27.79 -43.73
N LEU A 213 34.04 29.00 -44.04
CA LEU A 213 34.84 30.02 -44.73
C LEU A 213 35.99 30.53 -43.85
N LEU A 214 35.76 30.72 -42.55
CA LEU A 214 36.79 31.12 -41.59
C LEU A 214 37.85 30.03 -41.37
N ILE A 215 37.45 28.75 -41.36
CA ILE A 215 38.38 27.62 -41.27
C ILE A 215 39.21 27.49 -42.56
N GLY A 216 38.60 27.73 -43.72
CA GLY A 216 39.30 27.72 -45.02
C GLY A 216 40.38 28.79 -45.14
N GLN A 217 40.14 30.00 -44.61
CA GLN A 217 41.15 31.08 -44.64
C GLN A 217 42.32 30.84 -43.68
N ARG A 218 42.10 30.17 -42.53
CA ARG A 218 43.21 29.80 -41.63
C ARG A 218 44.17 28.81 -42.26
N LYS A 219 43.67 27.85 -43.06
CA LYS A 219 44.52 26.87 -43.76
C LYS A 219 45.36 27.48 -44.88
N ARG A 220 44.92 28.59 -45.51
CA ARG A 220 45.68 29.27 -46.58
C ARG A 220 46.78 30.22 -46.09
N LYS A 221 46.81 30.57 -44.79
CA LYS A 221 47.87 31.40 -44.20
C LYS A 221 48.97 30.58 -43.50
N ALA A 222 48.87 29.25 -43.53
CA ALA A 222 49.81 28.32 -42.90
C ALA A 222 50.59 27.47 -43.92
N LEU A 223 50.63 27.92 -45.18
CA LEU A 223 51.36 27.31 -46.30
C LEU A 223 52.25 28.37 -46.94
#